data_AF-A0A7L3MFW1-F1
#
_entry.id   AF-A0A7L3MFW1-F1
#
_cell.length_a   1.000
_cell.length_b   1.000
_cell.length_c   1.000
_cell.angle_alpha   90.00
_cell.angle_beta   90.00
_cell.angle_gamma   90.00
#
_symmetry.space_group_name_H-M   'P 1'
#
loop_
_entity.id
_entity.type
_entity.pdbx_description
1 polymer ?
#
loop_
_entity_poly.entity_id
_entity_poly.type
_entity_poly.pdbx_seq_one_letter_code
_entity_poly.pdbx_strand_id
1 'polypeptide(L)' 'MQNIDFESLFGNIHMVINFSKQLLSTLEASDAIGPVFLTQRAELESVYRVYCQNHDEAIALLETYEKDEKLQKLLLDLL' A
#
# COMPACT_ATOMS: atom_id res chain seq x y z
N MET A 1 -15.72 3.05 19.42
CA MET A 1 -14.58 3.00 18.47
C MET A 1 -14.59 4.29 17.69
N GLN A 2 -13.45 4.98 17.59
CA GLN A 2 -13.27 5.98 16.53
C GLN A 2 -13.47 5.26 15.20
N ASN A 3 -14.29 5.82 14.31
CA ASN A 3 -14.44 5.32 12.95
C ASN A 3 -13.19 5.74 12.17
N ILE A 4 -12.16 4.90 12.23
CA ILE A 4 -10.97 5.05 11.39
C ILE A 4 -11.35 4.59 9.99
N ASP A 5 -11.07 5.42 8.99
CA ASP A 5 -11.31 5.08 7.59
C ASP A 5 -10.14 4.27 7.05
N PHE A 6 -10.19 2.96 7.30
CA PHE A 6 -9.17 2.02 6.85
C PHE A 6 -9.14 1.88 5.32
N GLU A 7 -10.26 2.10 4.64
CA GLU A 7 -10.34 1.96 3.19
C GLU A 7 -9.57 3.10 2.50
N SER A 8 -9.78 4.35 2.92
CA SER A 8 -9.03 5.49 2.38
C SER A 8 -7.56 5.48 2.80
N LEU A 9 -7.22 4.99 4.00
CA LEU A 9 -5.82 4.87 4.44
C LEU A 9 -5.01 3.83 3.66
N PHE A 10 -5.60 2.66 3.41
CA PHE A 10 -4.86 1.50 2.95
C PHE A 10 -5.18 1.11 1.51
N GLY A 11 -6.31 1.54 0.96
CA GLY A 11 -6.73 1.23 -0.41
C GLY A 11 -6.58 -0.25 -0.75
N ASN A 12 -5.87 -0.54 -1.84
CA ASN A 12 -5.57 -1.90 -2.27
C ASN A 12 -4.23 -2.47 -1.73
N ILE A 13 -3.76 -2.05 -0.54
CA ILE A 13 -2.43 -2.46 -0.02
C ILE A 13 -2.23 -3.98 -0.03
N HIS A 14 -3.26 -4.78 0.23
CA HIS A 14 -3.15 -6.24 0.18
C HIS A 14 -2.83 -6.77 -1.23
N MET A 15 -3.36 -6.13 -2.27
CA MET A 15 -3.01 -6.46 -3.65
C MET A 15 -1.58 -6.07 -3.97
N VAL A 16 -1.14 -4.88 -3.52
CA VAL A 16 0.27 -4.43 -3.66
C VAL A 16 1.22 -5.41 -3.00
N ILE A 17 0.94 -5.84 -1.77
CA ILE A 17 1.75 -6.81 -1.02
C ILE A 17 1.81 -8.15 -1.74
N ASN A 18 0.66 -8.67 -2.18
CA ASN A 18 0.60 -9.96 -2.87
C ASN A 18 1.38 -9.94 -4.19
N PHE A 19 1.16 -8.90 -5.00
CA PHE A 19 1.89 -8.70 -6.24
C PHE A 19 3.40 -8.55 -5.99
N SER A 20 3.80 -7.75 -4.99
CA SER A 20 5.22 -7.55 -4.65
C SER A 20 5.91 -8.85 -4.23
N LYS A 21 5.22 -9.69 -3.46
CA LYS A 21 5.74 -11.03 -3.08
C LYS A 21 5.90 -11.95 -4.29
N GLN A 22 4.93 -11.94 -5.21
CA GLN A 22 5.00 -12.72 -6.45
C GLN A 22 6.13 -12.23 -7.35
N LEU A 23 6.27 -10.92 -7.53
CA LEU A 23 7.36 -10.30 -8.30
C LEU A 23 8.71 -10.69 -7.71
N LEU A 24 8.88 -10.55 -6.39
CA LEU A 24 10.10 -10.97 -5.69
C LEU A 24 10.43 -12.45 -5.94
N SER A 25 9.47 -13.35 -5.70
CA SER A 25 9.67 -14.78 -5.92
C SER A 25 10.04 -15.11 -7.37
N THR A 26 9.48 -14.39 -8.35
CA THR A 26 9.81 -14.58 -9.76
C THR A 26 11.21 -14.07 -10.10
N LEU A 27 11.62 -12.94 -9.50
CA LEU A 27 12.97 -12.40 -9.67
C LEU A 27 14.02 -13.32 -9.05
N GLU A 28 13.76 -13.87 -7.87
CA GLU A 28 14.66 -14.80 -7.18
C GLU A 28 14.85 -16.12 -7.96
N ALA A 29 13.83 -16.55 -8.72
CA ALA A 29 13.87 -17.76 -9.53
C ALA A 29 14.41 -17.57 -10.96
N SER A 30 14.78 -16.34 -11.35
CA SER A 30 15.16 -16.01 -12.73
C SER A 30 16.62 -15.59 -12.85
N ASP A 31 17.32 -16.14 -13.85
CA ASP A 31 18.67 -15.69 -14.23
C ASP A 31 18.66 -14.41 -15.09
N ALA A 32 17.48 -13.93 -15.49
CA ALA A 32 17.30 -12.73 -16.30
C ALA A 32 16.16 -11.86 -15.78
N ILE A 33 16.50 -10.68 -15.26
CA ILE A 33 15.53 -9.77 -14.64
C ILE A 33 14.65 -9.04 -15.68
N GLY A 34 15.19 -8.70 -16.85
CA GLY A 34 14.48 -7.93 -17.88
C GLY A 34 13.18 -8.59 -18.34
N PRO A 35 13.19 -9.89 -18.74
CA PRO A 35 11.98 -10.62 -19.12
C PRO A 35 10.92 -10.71 -18.00
N VAL A 36 11.34 -10.78 -16.74
CA VAL A 36 10.41 -10.80 -15.59
C VAL A 36 9.62 -9.50 -15.55
N PHE A 37 10.29 -8.35 -15.61
CA PHE A 37 9.63 -7.04 -15.65
C PHE A 37 8.74 -6.88 -16.89
N LEU A 38 9.20 -7.30 -18.07
CA LEU A 38 8.38 -7.21 -19.29
C LEU A 38 7.10 -8.03 -19.20
N THR A 39 7.18 -9.21 -18.58
CA THR A 39 6.02 -10.11 -18.39
C THR A 39 5.03 -9.52 -17.39
N GLN A 40 5.52 -8.97 -16.28
CA GLN A 40 4.68 -8.47 -15.18
C GLN A 40 4.31 -6.98 -15.30
N ARG A 41 4.79 -6.26 -16.32
CA ARG A 41 4.62 -4.80 -16.46
C ARG A 41 3.17 -4.33 -16.34
N ALA A 42 2.24 -5.05 -16.97
CA ALA A 42 0.84 -4.63 -17.03
C ALA A 42 0.17 -4.79 -15.66
N GLU A 43 0.48 -5.89 -14.97
CA GLU A 43 -0.03 -6.14 -13.63
C GLU A 43 0.57 -5.16 -12.61
N LEU A 44 1.90 -4.96 -12.65
CA LEU A 44 2.60 -3.95 -11.85
C LEU A 44 1.94 -2.57 -11.99
N GLU A 45 1.76 -2.11 -13.24
CA GLU A 45 1.13 -0.83 -13.51
C GLU A 45 -0.30 -0.78 -12.99
N SER A 46 -1.10 -1.82 -13.22
CA SER A 46 -2.51 -1.85 -12.81
C SER A 46 -2.68 -1.80 -11.29
N VAL A 47 -1.88 -2.56 -10.54
CA VAL A 47 -1.96 -2.67 -9.08
C VAL A 47 -1.48 -1.37 -8.43
N TYR A 48 -0.33 -0.85 -8.86
CA TYR A 48 0.24 0.36 -8.28
C TYR A 48 -0.50 1.63 -8.69
N ARG A 49 -1.08 1.68 -9.89
CA ARG A 49 -1.91 2.83 -10.32
C ARG A 49 -3.05 3.07 -9.35
N VAL A 50 -3.77 2.02 -8.96
CA VAL A 50 -4.88 2.12 -7.99
C VAL A 50 -4.37 2.58 -6.62
N TYR A 51 -3.25 2.03 -6.15
CA TYR A 51 -2.67 2.40 -4.86
C TYR A 51 -2.24 3.88 -4.83
N CYS A 52 -1.55 4.32 -5.87
CA CYS A 52 -1.04 5.69 -5.97
C CYS A 52 -2.15 6.73 -6.18
N GLN A 53 -3.26 6.35 -6.82
CA GLN A 53 -4.36 7.28 -7.11
C GLN A 53 -4.96 7.89 -5.83
N ASN A 54 -4.97 7.15 -4.73
CA ASN A 54 -5.58 7.57 -3.47
C ASN A 54 -4.57 8.20 -2.48
N HIS A 55 -3.32 8.43 -2.92
CA HIS A 55 -2.25 8.83 -2.00
C HIS A 55 -2.51 10.19 -1.33
N ASP A 56 -2.98 11.18 -2.10
CA ASP A 56 -3.25 12.53 -1.57
C ASP A 56 -4.40 12.51 -0.54
N GLU A 57 -5.40 11.66 -0.75
CA GLU A 57 -6.52 11.47 0.19
C GLU A 57 -6.04 10.82 1.49
N ALA A 58 -5.23 9.77 1.39
CA ALA A 58 -4.64 9.12 2.56
C ALA A 58 -3.77 10.09 3.37
N ILE A 59 -3.00 10.97 2.72
CA ILE A 59 -2.22 12.01 3.40
C ILE A 59 -3.13 12.97 4.15
N ALA A 60 -4.14 13.55 3.49
CA ALA A 60 -5.06 14.50 4.13
C ALA A 60 -5.79 13.89 5.34
N LEU A 61 -6.10 12.60 5.26
CA LEU A 61 -6.70 11.85 6.36
C LEU A 61 -5.71 11.69 7.53
N LEU A 62 -4.45 11.36 7.27
CA LEU A 62 -3.40 11.29 8.29
C LEU A 62 -3.15 12.64 8.97
N GLU A 63 -3.12 13.74 8.22
CA GLU A 63 -3.01 15.10 8.79
C GLU A 63 -4.19 15.48 9.69
N THR A 64 -5.38 14.93 9.40
CA THR A 64 -6.55 15.08 10.26
C THR A 64 -6.39 14.26 11.55
N TYR A 65 -5.90 13.03 11.43
CA TYR A 65 -5.65 12.11 12.54
C TYR A 65 -4.49 12.54 13.45
N GLU A 66 -3.51 13.25 12.94
CA GLU A 66 -2.41 13.84 13.73
C GLU A 66 -2.93 14.84 14.77
N LYS A 67 -4.03 15.55 14.46
CA LYS A 67 -4.66 16.53 15.36
C LYS A 67 -5.60 15.90 16.38
N ASP A 68 -5.89 14.60 16.27
CA ASP A 68 -6.77 13.88 17.19
C ASP A 68 -5.96 13.23 18.32
N GLU A 69 -5.86 13.92 19.46
CA GLU A 69 -5.12 13.45 20.63
C GLU A 69 -5.55 12.07 21.14
N LYS A 70 -6.83 11.70 20.99
CA LYS A 70 -7.32 10.40 21.44
C LYS A 70 -6.83 9.29 20.52
N LEU A 71 -6.86 9.55 19.21
CA LEU A 71 -6.36 8.61 18.21
C LEU A 71 -4.84 8.45 18.33
N GLN A 72 -4.11 9.55 18.50
CA GLN A 72 -2.66 9.51 18.73
C GLN A 72 -2.30 8.73 20.00
N LYS A 73 -3.06 8.92 21.08
CA LYS A 73 -2.89 8.13 22.31
C LYS A 73 -3.16 6.64 22.07
N LEU A 74 -4.25 6.30 21.36
CA LEU A 74 -4.54 4.91 21.01
C LEU A 74 -3.42 4.28 20.18
N LEU A 75 -2.86 5.00 19.21
CA LEU A 75 -1.74 4.52 18.40
C LEU A 75 -0.49 4.27 19.26
N LEU A 76 -0.17 5.19 20.18
CA LEU A 76 0.94 5.02 21.13
C LEU A 76 0.75 3.82 22.06
N ASP A 77 -0.46 3.59 22.54
CA ASP A 77 -0.76 2.46 23.43
C ASP A 77 -0.68 1.09 22.72
N LEU A 78 -0.69 1.07 21.38
CA LEU A 78 -0.62 -0.13 20.54
C LEU A 78 0.79 -0.43 19.99
N LEU A 79 1.76 0.46 20.20
CA LEU A 79 3.17 0.30 19.81
C LEU A 79 4.00 -0.35 20.92
#